data_AF-A0A2J7ZRQ6-F1
#
_entry.id   AF-A0A2J7ZRQ6-F1
#
_cell.length_a   1.000
_cell.length_b   1.000
_cell.length_c   1.000
_cell.angle_alpha   90.00
_cell.angle_beta   90.00
_cell.angle_gamma   90.00
#
_symmetry.space_group_name_H-M   'P 1'
#
loop_
_entity.id
_entity.type
_entity.pdbx_description
1 polymer ?
#
loop_
_entity_poly.entity_id
_entity_poly.type
_entity_poly.pdbx_seq_one_letter_code
_entity_poly.pdbx_strand_id
1 'polypeptide(L)'
;MRLRMYDQQGQGHALLVLREVLPSGLVLRTNIDATRLGNVARFFNHSCDGGSLELVVVRRRGSLLPAVALFAAHDISPAEELTFAYGPPTSGRAAAASGRPGEERQQQQQQLERPQQRCLCGSSACLGLMPNEA
;
A
#
# COMPACT_ATOMS: atom_id res chain seq x y z
N MET A 1 -4.99 -8.14 13.09
CA MET A 1 -6.28 -8.68 13.58
C MET A 1 -7.43 -8.38 12.61
N ARG A 2 -7.62 -7.13 12.13
CA ARG A 2 -8.71 -6.81 11.18
C ARG A 2 -8.50 -7.27 9.73
N LEU A 3 -7.27 -7.27 9.23
CA LEU A 3 -6.97 -7.72 7.86
C LEU A 3 -7.54 -9.12 7.57
N ARG A 4 -7.29 -10.08 8.48
CA ARG A 4 -7.85 -11.44 8.39
C ARG A 4 -9.39 -11.47 8.34
N MET A 5 -10.06 -10.54 9.01
CA MET A 5 -11.52 -10.45 8.96
C MET A 5 -12.00 -9.96 7.59
N TYR A 6 -11.32 -8.96 7.02
CA TYR A 6 -11.63 -8.48 5.67
C TYR A 6 -11.38 -9.56 4.62
N ASP A 7 -10.28 -10.32 4.77
CA ASP A 7 -9.94 -11.43 3.89
C ASP A 7 -11.01 -12.54 3.93
N GLN A 8 -11.46 -12.93 5.12
CA GLN A 8 -12.54 -13.92 5.28
C GLN A 8 -13.87 -13.47 4.69
N GLN A 9 -14.13 -12.17 4.67
CA GLN A 9 -15.35 -11.58 4.11
C GLN A 9 -15.26 -11.32 2.60
N GLY A 10 -14.08 -11.50 1.98
CA GLY A 10 -13.84 -11.18 0.58
C GLY A 10 -14.04 -9.70 0.25
N GLN A 11 -13.96 -8.81 1.24
CA GLN A 11 -14.16 -7.37 1.05
C GLN A 11 -12.84 -6.64 0.80
N GLY A 12 -12.87 -5.70 -0.13
CA GLY A 12 -11.78 -4.73 -0.27
C GLY A 12 -11.60 -3.91 1.01
N HIS A 13 -10.35 -3.56 1.34
CA HIS A 13 -10.01 -2.82 2.54
C HIS A 13 -9.19 -1.57 2.20
N ALA A 14 -9.31 -0.52 3.01
CA ALA A 14 -8.52 0.70 2.90
C ALA A 14 -7.50 0.77 4.04
N LEU A 15 -6.68 -0.28 4.16
CA LEU A 15 -5.62 -0.39 5.14
C LEU A 15 -4.30 0.08 4.52
N LEU A 16 -3.69 1.10 5.12
CA LEU A 16 -2.35 1.59 4.81
C LEU A 16 -1.40 1.27 5.96
N VAL A 17 -0.30 0.60 5.65
CA VAL A 17 0.76 0.28 6.63
C VAL A 17 1.95 1.19 6.36
N LEU A 18 2.14 2.19 7.23
CA LEU A 18 3.30 3.05 7.20
C LEU A 18 4.42 2.45 8.05
N ARG A 19 5.61 2.34 7.47
CA ARG A 19 6.85 1.96 8.18
C ARG A 19 7.85 3.10 8.03
N GLU A 20 8.10 3.80 9.12
CA GLU A 20 9.05 4.90 9.13
C GLU A 20 10.32 4.50 9.87
N VAL A 21 11.47 4.66 9.22
CA VAL A 21 12.78 4.47 9.84
C VAL A 21 13.20 5.78 10.48
N LEU A 22 13.30 5.81 11.81
CA LEU A 22 13.73 6.97 12.57
C LEU A 22 15.26 7.13 12.51
N PRO A 23 15.81 8.34 12.75
CA PRO A 23 17.26 8.55 12.80
C PRO A 23 18.00 7.67 13.82
N SER A 24 17.30 7.18 14.85
CA SER A 24 17.82 6.22 15.82
C SER A 24 17.97 4.79 15.29
N GLY A 25 17.54 4.51 14.06
CA GLY A 25 17.46 3.16 13.48
C GLY A 25 16.21 2.37 13.90
N LEU A 26 15.40 2.91 14.82
CA LEU A 26 14.12 2.30 15.19
C LEU A 26 13.09 2.46 14.08
N VAL A 27 12.23 1.46 13.91
CA VAL A 27 11.13 1.51 12.94
C VAL A 27 9.80 1.77 13.65
N LEU A 28 9.16 2.89 13.34
CA LEU A 28 7.80 3.19 13.76
C LEU A 28 6.82 2.63 12.72
N ARG A 29 6.01 1.65 13.13
CA ARG A 29 4.91 1.12 12.31
C ARG A 29 3.60 1.78 12.71
N THR A 30 2.91 2.41 11.76
CA THR A 30 1.56 2.95 11.94
C THR A 30 0.61 2.27 10.96
N ASN A 31 -0.49 1.69 11.46
CA ASN A 31 -1.51 1.07 10.63
C ASN A 31 -2.73 2.00 10.60
N ILE A 32 -3.06 2.52 9.43
CA ILE A 32 -4.19 3.42 9.20
C ILE A 32 -5.29 2.61 8.48
N ASP A 33 -6.41 2.38 9.16
CA ASP A 33 -7.52 1.58 8.64
C ASP A 33 -8.73 2.48 8.37
N ALA A 34 -8.88 2.88 7.10
CA ALA A 34 -9.99 3.70 6.62
C ALA A 34 -11.17 2.85 6.09
N THR A 35 -11.16 1.54 6.33
CA THR A 35 -12.13 0.61 5.74
C THR A 35 -13.56 0.93 6.20
N ARG A 36 -13.76 1.16 7.50
CA ARG A 36 -15.07 1.49 8.08
C ARG A 36 -15.28 2.98 8.35
N LEU A 37 -14.21 3.70 8.69
CA LEU A 37 -14.25 5.11 9.04
C LEU A 37 -12.99 5.79 8.51
N GLY A 38 -13.15 6.75 7.61
CA GLY A 38 -12.05 7.46 6.99
C GLY A 38 -12.55 8.69 6.23
N ASN A 39 -11.64 9.40 5.58
CA ASN A 39 -11.96 10.53 4.71
C ASN A 39 -11.99 10.10 3.24
N VAL A 40 -12.06 11.08 2.33
CA VAL A 40 -12.16 10.86 0.87
C VAL A 40 -10.98 10.06 0.31
N ALA A 41 -9.79 10.14 0.93
CA ALA A 41 -8.59 9.49 0.41
C ALA A 41 -8.68 7.95 0.40
N ARG A 42 -9.64 7.37 1.14
CA ARG A 42 -9.92 5.92 1.12
C ARG A 42 -10.36 5.38 -0.25
N PHE A 43 -10.70 6.26 -1.18
CA PHE A 43 -11.16 5.92 -2.53
C PHE A 43 -10.08 6.11 -3.61
N PHE A 44 -8.91 6.67 -3.27
CA PHE A 44 -7.85 6.87 -4.26
C PHE A 44 -7.20 5.55 -4.62
N ASN A 45 -7.08 5.29 -5.92
CA ASN A 45 -6.61 4.02 -6.45
C ASN A 45 -5.09 4.00 -6.64
N HIS A 46 -4.60 2.80 -6.95
CA HIS A 46 -3.19 2.58 -7.25
C HIS A 46 -2.85 2.99 -8.68
N SER A 47 -1.71 3.66 -8.87
CA SER A 47 -1.00 3.67 -10.17
C SER A 47 0.44 3.16 -10.04
N CYS A 48 0.88 2.33 -11.01
CA CYS A 48 2.21 1.70 -11.00
C CYS A 48 3.36 2.67 -11.30
N ASP A 49 3.08 3.78 -11.98
CA ASP A 49 4.06 4.83 -12.31
C ASP A 49 4.20 5.91 -11.23
N GLY A 50 3.50 5.78 -10.11
CA GLY A 50 3.46 6.77 -9.03
C GLY A 50 2.12 7.47 -8.92
N GLY A 51 1.39 7.65 -10.03
CA GLY A 51 0.10 8.34 -10.05
C GLY A 51 0.20 9.86 -9.96
N SER A 52 -0.94 10.51 -9.74
CA SER A 52 -1.07 11.96 -9.65
C SER A 52 -0.77 12.51 -8.24
N LEU A 53 -0.65 11.64 -7.25
CA LEU A 53 -0.42 12.00 -5.85
C LEU A 53 0.83 11.33 -5.26
N GLU A 54 1.64 12.13 -4.57
CA GLU A 54 2.77 11.67 -3.76
C GLU A 54 2.36 11.55 -2.28
N LEU A 55 2.65 10.40 -1.67
CA LEU A 55 2.39 10.12 -0.26
C LEU A 55 3.54 10.60 0.62
N VAL A 56 3.24 11.52 1.54
CA VAL A 56 4.22 12.15 2.43
C VAL A 56 3.82 11.96 3.90
N VAL A 57 4.81 11.64 4.73
CA VAL A 57 4.64 11.56 6.20
C VAL A 57 4.80 12.95 6.80
N VAL A 58 3.75 13.45 7.45
CA VAL A 58 3.71 14.79 8.05
C VAL A 58 3.63 14.71 9.56
N ARG A 59 4.53 15.41 10.25
CA ARG A 59 4.48 15.58 11.71
C ARG A 59 3.91 16.95 12.06
N ARG A 60 2.82 16.93 12.81
CA ARG A 60 2.24 18.16 13.38
C ARG A 60 2.75 18.35 14.80
N ARG A 61 3.08 19.59 15.15
CA ARG A 61 3.45 19.98 16.52
C ARG A 61 2.33 19.57 17.49
N GLY A 62 2.68 18.87 18.56
CA GLY A 62 1.73 18.37 19.56
C GLY A 62 1.02 17.06 19.21
N SER A 63 1.26 16.46 18.03
CA SER A 63 0.76 15.12 17.70
C SER A 63 1.81 14.05 18.01
N LEU A 64 1.40 12.99 18.72
CA LEU A 64 2.25 11.83 18.99
C LEU A 64 2.37 10.88 17.79
N LEU A 65 1.38 10.90 16.90
CA LEU A 65 1.35 10.06 15.70
C LEU A 65 1.60 10.89 14.44
N PRO A 66 2.35 10.35 13.47
CA PRO A 66 2.46 10.98 12.16
C PRO A 66 1.11 10.96 11.43
N ALA A 67 0.89 11.96 10.59
CA ALA A 67 -0.19 11.97 9.61
C ALA A 67 0.36 11.58 8.24
N VAL A 68 -0.51 11.06 7.38
CA VAL A 68 -0.21 10.87 5.96
C VAL A 68 -0.92 11.98 5.19
N ALA A 69 -0.16 12.67 4.35
CA ALA A 69 -0.66 13.65 3.41
C ALA A 69 -0.38 13.19 1.99
N LEU A 70 -1.27 13.54 1.07
CA LEU A 70 -1.10 13.28 -0.36
C LEU A 70 -1.00 14.64 -1.06
N PHE A 71 0.10 14.86 -1.75
CA PHE A 71 0.38 16.09 -2.49
C PHE A 71 0.34 15.81 -3.99
N ALA A 72 -0.04 16.79 -4.80
CA ALA A 72 0.02 16.65 -6.24
C ALA A 72 1.47 16.44 -6.71
N ALA A 73 1.72 15.39 -7.48
CA ALA A 73 3.03 15.12 -8.08
C ALA A 73 3.25 15.94 -9.37
N HIS A 74 2.17 16.38 -10.01
CA HIS A 74 2.13 17.21 -11.21
C HIS A 74 0.81 17.99 -11.25
N ASP A 75 0.63 18.86 -12.25
CA ASP A 75 -0.62 19.60 -12.46
C ASP A 75 -1.76 18.65 -12.85
N ILE A 76 -2.79 18.57 -12.00
CA ILE A 76 -3.92 17.64 -12.17
C ILE A 76 -5.05 18.32 -12.94
N SER A 77 -5.44 17.73 -14.07
CA SER A 77 -6.52 18.27 -14.90
C SER A 77 -7.90 18.00 -14.28
N PRO A 78 -8.93 18.83 -14.57
CA PRO A 78 -10.30 18.51 -14.19
C PRO A 78 -10.71 17.13 -14.70
N ALA A 79 -11.36 16.34 -13.83
CA ALA A 79 -11.75 14.94 -14.08
C ALA A 79 -10.60 13.92 -14.24
N GLU A 80 -9.34 14.31 -14.03
CA GLU A 80 -8.24 13.35 -13.86
C GLU A 80 -8.42 12.56 -12.56
N GLU A 81 -8.20 11.25 -12.61
CA GLU A 81 -8.30 10.39 -11.44
C GLU A 81 -7.14 10.64 -10.47
N LEU A 82 -7.47 10.76 -9.18
CA LEU A 82 -6.48 10.85 -8.12
C LEU A 82 -5.97 9.46 -7.74
N THR A 83 -4.69 9.21 -8.04
CA THR A 83 -4.04 7.91 -7.82
C THR A 83 -2.68 8.09 -7.16
N PHE A 84 -2.23 7.06 -6.44
CA PHE A 84 -0.89 7.03 -5.83
C PHE A 84 -0.28 5.63 -5.84
N ALA A 85 1.02 5.50 -5.58
CA ALA A 85 1.64 4.20 -5.40
C ALA A 85 1.28 3.58 -4.04
N TYR A 86 0.61 2.41 -4.03
CA TYR A 86 0.27 1.69 -2.78
C TYR A 86 1.50 1.09 -2.07
N GLY A 87 2.62 0.97 -2.78
CA GLY A 87 3.86 0.42 -2.26
C GLY A 87 5.03 0.78 -3.19
N PRO A 88 6.26 0.40 -2.80
CA PRO A 88 7.44 0.67 -3.61
C PRO A 88 7.33 0.01 -5.00
N PRO A 89 7.87 0.65 -6.06
CA PRO A 89 7.71 0.20 -7.45
C PRO A 89 8.32 -1.19 -7.75
N THR A 90 9.09 -1.76 -6.83
CA THR A 90 9.78 -3.05 -6.98
C THR A 90 8.99 -4.26 -6.45
N SER A 91 7.87 -4.06 -5.76
CA SER A 91 7.14 -5.14 -5.08
C SER A 91 6.48 -6.17 -6.02
N GLY A 92 6.41 -5.91 -7.33
CA GLY A 92 5.93 -6.89 -8.32
C GLY A 92 7.00 -7.71 -9.03
N ARG A 93 8.30 -7.37 -8.90
CA ARG A 93 9.41 -8.11 -9.55
C ARG A 93 10.17 -9.04 -8.61
N ALA A 94 10.23 -8.71 -7.31
CA ALA A 94 10.99 -9.51 -6.34
C ALA A 94 10.35 -10.87 -6.01
N ALA A 95 9.03 -11.00 -6.12
CA ALA A 95 8.34 -12.27 -5.83
C ALA A 95 8.62 -13.37 -6.87
N ALA A 96 9.06 -13.03 -8.10
CA ALA A 96 9.28 -14.00 -9.17
C ALA A 96 10.76 -14.39 -9.37
N ALA A 97 11.72 -13.69 -8.77
CA ALA A 97 13.13 -13.78 -9.17
C ALA A 97 14.13 -14.23 -8.08
N SER A 98 13.70 -14.53 -6.85
CA SER A 98 14.61 -15.02 -5.80
C SER A 98 14.07 -16.26 -5.07
N GLY A 99 13.86 -17.35 -5.81
CA GLY A 99 13.76 -18.68 -5.20
C GLY A 99 15.15 -19.23 -4.90
N ARG A 100 15.65 -19.07 -3.66
CA ARG A 100 16.72 -19.93 -3.13
C ARG A 100 16.07 -21.20 -2.55
N PRO A 101 16.50 -22.40 -2.92
CA PRO A 101 15.89 -23.63 -2.42
C PRO A 101 16.44 -23.96 -1.04
N GLY A 102 15.65 -23.74 0.01
CA GLY A 102 15.92 -24.31 1.33
C GLY A 102 15.55 -23.39 2.49
N GLU A 103 14.77 -23.94 3.43
CA GLU A 103 14.67 -23.54 4.86
C GLU A 103 13.58 -22.56 5.33
N GLU A 104 12.38 -22.54 4.73
CA GLU A 104 11.22 -21.81 5.31
C GLU A 104 9.93 -22.64 5.44
N ARG A 105 10.07 -23.95 5.70
CA ARG A 105 8.96 -24.92 5.63
C ARG A 105 7.90 -24.89 6.75
N GLN A 106 7.88 -23.95 7.70
CA GLN A 106 6.94 -24.02 8.84
C GLN A 106 6.13 -22.78 9.17
N GLN A 107 6.35 -21.62 8.52
CA GLN A 107 5.51 -20.43 8.75
C GLN A 107 4.62 -20.04 7.55
N GLN A 108 4.83 -20.68 6.38
CA GLN A 108 4.16 -20.31 5.13
C GLN A 108 2.74 -20.89 4.98
N GLN A 109 2.29 -21.75 5.91
CA GLN A 109 1.06 -22.53 5.75
C GLN A 109 -0.24 -21.82 6.20
N GLN A 110 -0.20 -20.52 6.53
CA GLN A 110 -1.37 -19.74 6.97
C GLN A 110 -1.65 -18.45 6.18
N GLN A 111 -0.93 -18.18 5.09
CA GLN A 111 -1.33 -17.14 4.14
C GLN A 111 -2.39 -17.73 3.21
N LEU A 112 -3.66 -17.66 3.63
CA LEU A 112 -4.78 -18.08 2.81
C LEU A 112 -4.73 -17.39 1.43
N GLU A 113 -5.02 -18.19 0.43
CA GLU A 113 -5.03 -17.97 -1.01
C GLU A 113 -5.92 -16.79 -1.43
N ARG A 114 -5.51 -15.53 -1.20
CA ARG A 114 -6.15 -14.43 -1.91
C ARG A 114 -5.70 -14.51 -3.37
N PRO A 115 -6.63 -14.62 -4.35
CA PRO A 115 -6.26 -14.48 -5.74
C PRO A 115 -5.59 -13.10 -5.89
N GLN A 116 -4.38 -13.09 -6.44
CA GLN A 116 -3.63 -11.87 -6.64
C GLN A 116 -4.48 -10.91 -7.48
N GLN A 117 -4.83 -9.77 -6.90
CA GLN A 117 -5.71 -8.83 -7.57
C GLN A 117 -4.98 -8.23 -8.77
N ARG A 118 -5.67 -8.14 -9.90
CA ARG A 118 -5.10 -7.53 -11.11
C ARG A 118 -5.02 -6.03 -10.93
N CYS A 119 -3.89 -5.44 -11.32
CA CYS A 119 -3.78 -3.99 -11.43
C CYS A 119 -4.39 -3.55 -12.77
N LEU A 120 -5.27 -2.55 -12.72
CA LEU A 120 -5.95 -1.98 -13.88
C LEU A 120 -5.69 -0.47 -14.01
N CYS A 121 -4.53 0.00 -13.54
CA CYS A 121 -4.20 1.44 -13.50
C CYS A 121 -4.01 2.10 -14.87
N GLY A 122 -3.93 1.35 -15.96
CA GLY A 122 -3.78 1.89 -17.32
C GLY A 122 -2.39 2.44 -17.67
N SER A 123 -1.45 2.54 -16.72
CA SER A 123 -0.07 2.99 -16.98
C SER A 123 0.68 2.06 -17.93
N SER A 124 1.55 2.63 -18.78
CA SER A 124 2.45 1.86 -19.65
C SER A 124 3.50 1.06 -18.86
N ALA A 125 3.79 1.47 -17.61
CA ALA A 125 4.66 0.78 -16.67
C ALA A 125 3.88 -0.18 -15.73
N CYS A 126 2.61 -0.49 -16.04
CA CYS A 126 1.77 -1.34 -15.20
C CYS A 126 2.37 -2.75 -15.05
N LEU A 127 2.45 -3.22 -13.79
CA LEU A 127 2.94 -4.57 -13.46
C LEU A 127 1.86 -5.65 -13.62
N GLY A 128 0.62 -5.26 -13.97
CA GLY A 128 -0.53 -6.15 -14.17
C GLY A 128 -1.15 -6.71 -12.89
N LEU A 129 -0.48 -6.55 -11.75
CA LEU A 129 -0.88 -7.11 -10.46
C LEU A 129 -0.79 -6.04 -9.36
N MET A 130 -1.73 -6.05 -8.43
CA MET A 130 -1.76 -5.13 -7.30
C MET A 130 -0.60 -5.44 -6.34
N PRO A 131 0.12 -4.41 -5.84
CA PRO A 131 1.08 -4.59 -4.76
C PRO A 131 0.41 -5.22 -3.54
N ASN A 132 0.88 -6.39 -3.09
CA ASN A 132 0.26 -7.16 -2.01
C ASN A 132 1.12 -7.20 -0.73
N GLU A 133 1.92 -6.17 -0.48
CA GLU A 133 2.75 -6.10 0.72
C GLU A 133 1.98 -5.37 1.83
N ALA A 134 1.30 -6.13 2.71
CA ALA A 134 0.67 -5.62 3.93
C ALA A 134 1.28 -6.24 5.20
#